data_AF-A0A7S2B623-F1
#
_entry.id   AF-A0A7S2B623-F1
#
_cell.length_a   1.000
_cell.length_b   1.000
_cell.length_c   1.000
_cell.angle_alpha   90.00
_cell.angle_beta   90.00
_cell.angle_gamma   90.00
#
_symmetry.space_group_name_H-M   'P 1'
#
loop_
_entity.id
_entity.type
_entity.pdbx_description
1 polymer ?
#
loop_
_entity_poly.entity_id
_entity_poly.type
_entity_poly.pdbx_seq_one_letter_code
_entity_poly.pdbx_strand_id
1 'polypeptide(L)'
;VKSVITFGSPRVGNSEFVSAHAGYGLNSVRVTHYHDIVPHVPEEFMGYRHVVSEVWYAEDYDAAGSYTICNDSVDGEDDSCSNSCSPFSCTSTSDHLLYLGQALGADGC
;
A
#
# COMPACT_ATOMS: atom_id res chain seq x y z
N VAL A 1 10.68 16.85 6.76
CA VAL A 1 9.90 15.64 7.10
C VAL A 1 10.89 14.50 7.26
N LYS A 2 10.82 13.69 8.32
CA LYS A 2 11.72 12.53 8.52
C LYS A 2 11.08 11.20 8.12
N SER A 3 9.75 11.15 8.10
CA SER A 3 8.99 9.95 7.71
C SER A 3 7.71 10.33 6.98
N VAL A 4 7.28 9.47 6.06
CA VAL A 4 5.98 9.53 5.37
C VAL A 4 5.32 8.18 5.56
N ILE A 5 4.17 8.17 6.22
CA ILE A 5 3.40 6.94 6.46
C ILE A 5 2.03 7.14 5.85
N THR A 6 1.63 6.22 4.99
CA THR A 6 0.34 6.26 4.30
C THR A 6 -0.43 4.97 4.53
N PHE A 7 -1.75 5.04 4.52
CA PHE A 7 -2.67 3.92 4.71
C PHE A 7 -3.59 3.86 3.51
N GLY A 8 -3.63 2.72 2.80
CA GLY A 8 -4.46 2.55 1.61
C GLY A 8 -4.16 3.54 0.48
N SER A 9 -2.91 4.03 0.39
CA SER A 9 -2.57 5.03 -0.63
C SER A 9 -2.67 4.42 -2.03
N PRO A 10 -3.29 5.11 -3.00
CA PRO A 10 -3.23 4.75 -4.42
C PRO A 10 -1.83 5.02 -5.00
N ARG A 11 -1.57 4.51 -6.21
CA ARG A 11 -0.35 4.86 -6.97
C ARG A 11 -0.41 6.33 -7.36
N VAL A 12 0.69 7.05 -7.16
CA VAL A 12 0.72 8.52 -7.32
C VAL A 12 1.58 9.02 -8.47
N GLY A 13 2.44 8.16 -9.04
CA GLY A 13 3.37 8.57 -10.10
C GLY A 13 3.91 7.40 -10.89
N ASN A 14 4.82 7.70 -11.82
CA ASN A 14 5.54 6.75 -12.64
C ASN A 14 6.89 6.35 -12.00
N SER A 15 7.69 5.54 -12.69
CA SER A 15 9.00 5.09 -12.19
C SER A 15 9.98 6.25 -11.92
N GLU A 16 9.93 7.34 -12.69
CA GLU A 16 10.75 8.53 -12.44
C GLU A 16 10.38 9.22 -11.12
N PHE A 17 9.08 9.33 -10.84
CA PHE A 17 8.61 9.85 -9.55
C PHE A 17 9.06 8.97 -8.38
N VAL A 18 8.89 7.65 -8.51
CA VAL A 18 9.28 6.69 -7.46
C VAL A 18 10.79 6.73 -7.21
N SER A 19 11.59 6.81 -8.29
CA SER A 19 13.04 6.96 -8.21
C SER A 19 13.45 8.23 -7.48
N ALA A 20 12.81 9.37 -7.80
CA ALA A 20 13.07 10.63 -7.13
C ALA A 20 12.66 10.58 -5.65
N HIS A 21 11.53 9.95 -5.34
CA HIS A 21 11.03 9.79 -3.97
C HIS A 21 12.00 8.98 -3.10
N ALA A 22 12.52 7.86 -3.63
CA ALA A 22 13.53 7.05 -2.96
C ALA A 22 14.83 7.83 -2.69
N GLY A 23 15.18 8.78 -3.57
CA GLY A 23 16.36 9.63 -3.43
C GLY A 23 16.30 10.67 -2.29
N TYR A 24 15.13 10.96 -1.73
CA TYR A 24 14.99 11.97 -0.67
C TYR A 24 15.47 11.49 0.71
N GLY A 25 15.79 10.20 0.88
CA GLY A 25 16.24 9.66 2.18
C GLY A 25 15.17 9.72 3.27
N LEU A 26 13.89 9.70 2.88
CA LEU A 26 12.75 9.66 3.79
C LEU A 26 12.53 8.23 4.29
N ASN A 27 12.11 8.08 5.54
CA ASN A 27 11.51 6.84 5.98
C ASN A 27 10.06 6.78 5.45
N SER A 28 9.88 6.26 4.24
CA SER A 28 8.59 6.13 3.57
C SER A 28 8.04 4.74 3.84
N VAL A 29 6.79 4.64 4.30
CA VAL A 29 6.09 3.36 4.49
C VAL A 29 4.65 3.53 3.97
N ARG A 30 4.20 2.56 3.17
CA ARG A 30 2.80 2.41 2.79
C ARG A 30 2.25 1.17 3.45
N VAL A 31 1.16 1.35 4.18
CA VAL A 31 0.43 0.26 4.84
C VAL A 31 -0.75 -0.10 3.95
N THR A 32 -0.86 -1.37 3.59
CA THR A 32 -1.94 -1.92 2.77
C THR A 32 -2.63 -3.08 3.50
N HIS A 33 -3.89 -3.31 3.16
CA HIS A 33 -4.76 -4.24 3.88
C HIS A 33 -5.52 -5.15 2.93
N TYR A 34 -5.28 -6.46 3.06
CA TYR A 34 -6.00 -7.53 2.38
C TYR A 34 -6.31 -7.25 0.90
N HIS A 35 -7.59 -7.15 0.51
CA HIS A 35 -8.05 -6.91 -0.86
C HIS A 35 -8.57 -5.48 -1.08
N ASP A 36 -8.02 -4.49 -0.34
CA ASP A 36 -8.27 -3.08 -0.57
C ASP A 36 -7.98 -2.70 -2.02
N ILE A 37 -8.99 -2.21 -2.75
CA ILE A 37 -8.87 -1.82 -4.15
C ILE A 37 -8.01 -0.55 -4.37
N VAL A 38 -7.95 0.35 -3.38
CA VAL A 38 -7.38 1.69 -3.58
C VAL A 38 -5.87 1.66 -3.87
N PRO A 39 -5.04 0.85 -3.18
CA PRO A 39 -3.64 0.66 -3.55
C PRO A 39 -3.44 0.20 -5.00
N HIS A 40 -4.38 -0.53 -5.59
CA HIS A 40 -4.22 -1.09 -6.94
C HIS A 40 -4.66 -0.15 -8.06
N VAL A 41 -5.03 1.10 -7.73
CA VAL A 41 -5.36 2.12 -8.74
C VAL A 41 -4.45 3.36 -8.63
N PRO A 42 -4.15 4.06 -9.75
CA PRO A 42 -4.31 3.60 -11.14
C PRO A 42 -3.42 2.39 -11.47
N GLU A 43 -3.76 1.64 -12.51
CA GLU A 43 -3.14 0.35 -12.83
C GLU A 43 -1.69 0.42 -13.31
N GLU A 44 -0.91 -0.64 -13.05
CA GLU A 44 0.52 -0.72 -13.43
C GLU A 44 0.74 -0.65 -14.93
N PHE A 45 -0.17 -1.21 -15.74
CA PHE A 45 -0.06 -1.17 -17.20
C PHE A 45 -0.26 0.24 -17.77
N MET A 46 -0.79 1.18 -16.98
CA MET A 46 -0.89 2.60 -17.34
C MET A 46 0.41 3.36 -17.04
N GLY A 47 1.46 2.68 -16.55
CA GLY A 47 2.76 3.27 -16.22
C GLY A 47 2.85 3.85 -14.81
N TYR A 48 1.85 3.60 -13.95
CA TYR A 48 1.87 4.00 -12.55
C TYR A 48 2.65 2.98 -11.71
N ARG A 49 3.36 3.47 -10.70
CA ARG A 49 4.19 2.68 -9.78
C ARG A 49 4.01 3.17 -8.35
N HIS A 50 4.16 2.24 -7.41
CA HIS A 50 4.16 2.53 -5.99
C HIS A 50 5.53 2.91 -5.47
N VAL A 51 5.54 3.60 -4.33
CA VAL A 51 6.79 3.83 -3.58
C VAL A 51 7.22 2.53 -2.89
N VAL A 52 8.53 2.26 -2.86
CA VAL A 52 9.14 0.92 -2.68
C VAL A 52 8.95 0.24 -1.30
N SER A 53 8.22 0.82 -0.35
CA SER A 53 8.23 0.32 1.03
C SER A 53 6.83 0.02 1.51
N GLU A 54 6.35 -1.18 1.21
CA GLU A 54 5.05 -1.69 1.63
C GLU A 54 5.14 -2.57 2.89
N VAL A 55 4.18 -2.36 3.78
CA VAL A 55 3.82 -3.25 4.88
C VAL A 55 2.39 -3.71 4.64
N TRP A 56 2.22 -5.00 4.40
CA TRP A 56 0.93 -5.61 4.09
C TRP A 56 0.50 -6.55 5.21
N TYR A 57 -0.80 -6.57 5.52
CA TYR A 57 -1.40 -7.55 6.42
C TYR A 57 -2.71 -8.09 5.85
N ALA A 58 -3.02 -9.34 6.20
CA ALA A 58 -4.16 -10.09 5.68
C ALA A 58 -5.48 -9.73 6.39
N GLU A 59 -6.58 -10.38 5.95
CA GLU A 59 -8.00 -10.10 6.28
C GLU A 59 -8.26 -9.73 7.74
N ASP A 60 -7.77 -10.54 8.68
CA ASP A 60 -7.91 -10.26 10.10
C ASP A 60 -6.62 -9.64 10.63
N TYR A 61 -6.71 -8.38 11.06
CA TYR A 61 -5.70 -7.84 11.97
C TYR A 61 -5.80 -8.60 13.30
N ASP A 62 -5.00 -9.66 13.43
CA ASP A 62 -4.90 -10.38 14.68
C ASP A 62 -4.27 -9.47 15.74
N ALA A 63 -4.65 -9.64 17.01
CA ALA A 63 -4.02 -8.91 18.12
C ALA A 63 -2.51 -9.19 18.25
N ALA A 64 -2.00 -10.18 17.51
CA ALA A 64 -0.57 -10.47 17.36
C ALA A 64 0.12 -9.60 16.29
N GLY A 65 -0.64 -8.91 15.42
CA GLY A 65 -0.14 -7.96 14.45
C GLY A 65 0.73 -8.62 13.38
N SER A 66 0.30 -9.75 12.81
CA SER A 66 1.03 -10.39 11.73
C SER A 66 1.02 -9.50 10.48
N TYR A 67 2.21 -9.03 10.10
CA TYR A 67 2.42 -8.26 8.88
C TYR A 67 3.60 -8.83 8.09
N THR A 68 3.55 -8.63 6.79
CA THR A 68 4.63 -8.92 5.86
C THR A 68 5.27 -7.62 5.42
N ILE A 69 6.60 -7.56 5.49
CA ILE A 69 7.37 -6.50 4.83
C ILE A 69 7.60 -6.98 3.40
N CYS A 70 7.07 -6.22 2.45
CA CYS A 70 7.07 -6.58 1.04
C CYS A 70 8.39 -6.17 0.40
N ASN A 71 8.85 -6.98 -0.55
CA ASN A 71 10.10 -6.74 -1.26
C ASN A 71 9.84 -6.02 -2.60
N ASP A 72 9.26 -4.82 -2.52
CA ASP A 72 9.01 -4.01 -3.70
C ASP A 72 10.32 -3.50 -4.30
N SER A 73 10.23 -3.05 -5.55
CA SER A 73 11.29 -2.35 -6.26
C SER A 73 10.74 -1.08 -6.93
N VAL A 74 11.62 -0.26 -7.48
CA VAL A 74 11.20 0.92 -8.25
C VAL A 74 10.39 0.54 -9.49
N ASP A 75 10.63 -0.66 -10.03
CA ASP A 75 10.06 -1.09 -11.31
C ASP A 75 8.85 -2.03 -11.16
N GLY A 76 8.55 -2.52 -9.96
CA GLY A 76 7.44 -3.43 -9.69
C GLY A 76 7.23 -3.73 -8.22
N GLU A 77 6.00 -4.11 -7.90
CA GLU A 77 5.51 -4.47 -6.56
C GLU A 77 5.68 -5.97 -6.28
N ASP A 78 5.69 -6.37 -5.01
CA ASP A 78 5.81 -7.76 -4.59
C ASP A 78 4.49 -8.55 -4.76
N ASP A 79 4.46 -9.49 -5.71
CA ASP A 79 3.32 -10.35 -6.00
C ASP A 79 2.97 -11.33 -4.85
N SER A 80 3.78 -11.40 -3.78
CA SER A 80 3.45 -12.17 -2.57
C SER A 80 2.72 -11.36 -1.49
N CYS A 81 2.55 -10.04 -1.70
CA CYS A 81 1.88 -9.10 -0.79
C CYS A 81 0.52 -8.65 -1.35
N SER A 82 0.16 -7.37 -1.25
CA SER A 82 -1.10 -6.84 -1.76
C SER A 82 -1.23 -7.07 -3.27
N ASN A 83 -0.12 -7.04 -4.01
CA ASN A 83 -0.15 -7.24 -5.46
C ASN A 83 -0.57 -8.66 -5.88
N SER A 84 -0.63 -9.62 -4.95
CA SER A 84 -1.09 -11.00 -5.21
C SER A 84 -2.50 -11.09 -5.79
N CYS A 85 -3.38 -10.12 -5.51
CA CYS A 85 -4.73 -10.06 -6.07
C CYS A 85 -4.86 -9.11 -7.28
N SER A 86 -3.79 -8.40 -7.66
CA SER A 86 -3.74 -7.48 -8.79
C SER A 86 -3.84 -8.25 -10.12
N PRO A 87 -4.44 -7.69 -11.19
CA PRO A 87 -5.13 -6.39 -11.25
C PRO A 87 -6.65 -6.48 -11.03
N PHE A 88 -7.24 -7.67 -11.02
CA PHE A 88 -8.70 -7.82 -11.08
C PHE A 88 -9.36 -8.46 -9.85
N SER A 89 -8.59 -8.89 -8.86
CA SER A 89 -9.11 -9.62 -7.68
C SER A 89 -9.12 -8.78 -6.40
N CYS A 90 -8.39 -7.65 -6.35
CA CYS A 90 -8.45 -6.69 -5.24
C CYS A 90 -9.64 -5.73 -5.41
N THR A 91 -10.85 -6.14 -5.00
CA THR A 91 -12.08 -5.39 -5.31
C THR A 91 -12.80 -4.82 -4.10
N SER A 92 -12.23 -4.91 -2.90
CA SER A 92 -12.92 -4.53 -1.67
C SER A 92 -12.72 -3.05 -1.36
N THR A 93 -13.83 -2.30 -1.27
CA THR A 93 -13.84 -0.96 -0.68
C THR A 93 -13.99 -1.01 0.84
N SER A 94 -14.45 -2.13 1.39
CA SER A 94 -14.63 -2.30 2.84
C SER A 94 -13.28 -2.43 3.54
N ASP A 95 -12.34 -3.15 2.92
CA ASP A 95 -11.00 -3.37 3.48
C ASP A 95 -10.19 -2.06 3.51
N HIS A 96 -10.56 -1.08 2.68
CA HIS A 96 -10.00 0.27 2.69
C HIS A 96 -10.35 1.09 3.93
N LEU A 97 -11.46 0.75 4.62
CA LEU A 97 -11.97 1.55 5.74
C LEU A 97 -11.40 1.13 7.08
N LEU A 98 -10.62 0.04 7.14
CA LEU A 98 -10.08 -0.50 8.38
C LEU A 98 -8.56 -0.57 8.29
N TYR A 99 -7.88 0.16 9.15
CA TYR A 99 -6.42 0.11 9.26
C TYR A 99 -5.95 -0.08 10.69
N LEU A 100 -5.16 -1.13 10.95
CA LEU A 100 -4.62 -1.46 12.29
C LEU A 100 -5.71 -1.63 13.36
N GLY A 101 -6.86 -2.20 12.97
CA GLY A 101 -8.02 -2.36 13.85
C GLY A 101 -8.79 -1.07 14.13
N GLN A 102 -8.50 0.03 13.44
CA GLN A 102 -9.17 1.32 13.57
C GLN A 102 -9.92 1.69 12.30
N ALA A 103 -11.19 2.09 12.43
CA ALA A 103 -11.99 2.52 11.30
C ALA A 103 -11.60 3.93 10.88
N LEU A 104 -11.14 4.09 9.64
CA LEU A 104 -10.81 5.39 9.08
C LEU A 104 -12.09 6.17 8.75
N GLY A 105 -12.16 7.42 9.21
CA GLY A 105 -13.28 8.32 8.91
C GLY A 105 -14.58 8.06 9.68
N ALA A 106 -14.57 7.12 10.63
CA ALA A 106 -15.75 6.78 11.44
C ALA A 106 -15.62 7.17 12.92
N ASP A 107 -14.40 7.24 13.48
CA ASP A 107 -14.18 7.63 14.87
C ASP A 107 -14.11 9.16 15.06
N GLY A 108 -14.66 9.62 16.18
CA GLY A 108 -14.82 11.03 16.53
C GLY A 108 -13.50 11.76 16.79
N CYS A 109 -13.50 13.07 16.52
CA CYS A 109 -12.36 13.99 16.68
C CYS A 109 -11.97 14.24 18.14
#